data_AF-A0A0F0CIA6-F1
#
_entry.id   AF-A0A0F0CIA6-F1
#
_cell.length_a   1.000
_cell.length_b   1.000
_cell.length_c   1.000
_cell.angle_alpha   90.00
_cell.angle_beta   90.00
_cell.angle_gamma   90.00
#
_symmetry.space_group_name_H-M   'P 1'
#
loop_
_entity.id
_entity.type
_entity.pdbx_description
1 polymer ?
#
loop_
_entity_poly.entity_id
_entity_poly.type
_entity_poly.pdbx_seq_one_letter_code
_entity_poly.pdbx_strand_id
1 'polypeptide(L)'
;MRKLQMIMIGVFCTGVFLSGAGTGLAFSEVSSFAYMGEKDAGTVDMQTEEFECAFEPREEKLAVYNHYGSHSGQEELVESPDVPENTIRFQVTYNAAAVKPFLDYAENESAGIYYSYIGDSSDDFKIFMECKDQILADLKDRKISTYRTQTIKEIKILVNPSSVDSIRFVR
;
A
#
# COMPACT_ATOMS: atom_id res chain seq x y z
N MET A 1 -64.19 16.04 -6.47
CA MET A 1 -62.95 15.70 -5.75
C MET A 1 -62.65 16.83 -4.77
N ARG A 2 -62.59 16.49 -3.47
CA ARG A 2 -62.84 17.38 -2.33
C ARG A 2 -61.58 18.19 -2.04
N LYS A 3 -61.70 19.51 -1.83
CA LYS A 3 -60.60 20.49 -1.57
C LYS A 3 -59.39 19.97 -0.77
N LEU A 4 -59.62 19.06 0.18
CA LEU A 4 -58.59 18.36 0.94
C LEU A 4 -57.57 17.59 0.08
N GLN A 5 -58.01 16.91 -0.99
CA GLN A 5 -57.14 16.16 -1.90
C GLN A 5 -56.19 17.08 -2.66
N MET A 6 -56.65 18.27 -3.06
CA MET A 6 -55.82 19.29 -3.72
C MET A 6 -54.76 19.86 -2.77
N ILE A 7 -55.12 20.08 -1.50
CA ILE A 7 -54.18 20.56 -0.47
C ILE A 7 -53.10 19.50 -0.19
N MET A 8 -53.48 18.22 -0.09
CA MET A 8 -52.52 17.14 0.13
C MET A 8 -51.56 16.95 -1.04
N ILE A 9 -52.03 17.07 -2.28
CA ILE A 9 -51.17 17.04 -3.48
C ILE A 9 -50.19 18.23 -3.45
N GLY A 10 -50.67 19.43 -3.09
CA GLY A 10 -49.82 20.62 -2.97
C GLY A 10 -48.70 20.44 -1.93
N VAL A 11 -49.01 19.91 -0.75
CA VAL A 11 -48.02 19.62 0.30
C VAL A 11 -47.03 18.54 -0.14
N PHE A 12 -47.50 17.47 -0.78
CA PHE A 12 -46.65 16.41 -1.31
C PHE A 12 -45.68 16.93 -2.37
N CYS A 13 -46.16 17.69 -3.36
CA CYS A 13 -45.30 18.27 -4.39
C CYS A 13 -44.30 19.27 -3.80
N THR A 14 -44.70 20.10 -2.85
CA THR A 14 -43.79 21.05 -2.18
C THR A 14 -42.71 20.32 -1.40
N GLY A 15 -43.05 19.24 -0.70
CA GLY A 15 -42.10 18.38 -0.01
C GLY A 15 -41.10 17.70 -0.96
N VAL A 16 -41.57 17.18 -2.10
CA VAL A 16 -40.72 16.57 -3.15
C VAL A 16 -39.83 17.60 -3.83
N PHE A 17 -40.29 18.85 -4.01
CA PHE A 17 -39.46 19.94 -4.54
C PHE A 17 -38.40 20.40 -3.55
N LEU A 18 -38.73 20.53 -2.26
CA LEU A 18 -37.78 20.89 -1.21
C LEU A 18 -36.74 19.79 -0.99
N SER A 19 -37.15 18.52 -0.99
CA SER A 19 -36.21 17.40 -0.93
C SER A 19 -35.39 17.30 -2.22
N GLY A 20 -35.97 17.51 -3.40
CA GLY A 20 -35.26 17.52 -4.68
C GLY A 20 -34.20 18.62 -4.77
N ALA A 21 -34.49 19.82 -4.26
CA ALA A 21 -33.50 20.89 -4.14
C ALA A 21 -32.40 20.54 -3.11
N GLY A 22 -32.76 19.96 -1.97
CA GLY A 22 -31.79 19.50 -0.96
C GLY A 22 -30.90 18.36 -1.47
N THR A 23 -31.47 17.39 -2.20
CA THR A 23 -30.74 16.30 -2.84
C THR A 23 -29.86 16.82 -3.98
N GLY A 24 -30.33 17.78 -4.78
CA GLY A 24 -29.53 18.40 -5.84
C GLY A 24 -28.34 19.20 -5.31
N LEU A 25 -28.54 19.96 -4.23
CA LEU A 25 -27.45 20.68 -3.55
C LEU A 25 -26.44 19.70 -2.95
N ALA A 26 -26.89 18.67 -2.22
CA ALA A 26 -26.01 17.64 -1.67
C ALA A 26 -25.21 16.90 -2.75
N PHE A 27 -25.84 16.59 -3.90
CA PHE A 27 -25.17 15.96 -5.03
C PHE A 27 -24.12 16.88 -5.66
N SER A 28 -24.40 18.18 -5.77
CA SER A 28 -23.43 19.17 -6.27
C SER A 28 -22.25 19.38 -5.31
N GLU A 29 -22.49 19.34 -4.00
CA GLU A 29 -21.45 19.46 -2.98
C GLU A 29 -20.53 18.25 -2.98
N VAL A 30 -21.08 17.03 -3.03
CA VAL A 30 -20.28 15.79 -3.11
C VAL A 30 -19.56 15.66 -4.46
N SER A 31 -20.19 16.06 -5.57
CA SER A 31 -19.56 16.07 -6.90
C SER A 31 -18.38 17.04 -7.00
N SER A 32 -18.27 18.01 -6.08
CA SER A 32 -17.14 18.95 -6.05
C SER A 32 -15.89 18.40 -5.36
N PHE A 33 -15.97 17.20 -4.76
CA PHE A 33 -14.82 16.59 -4.12
C PHE A 33 -13.80 16.09 -5.15
N ALA A 34 -12.53 16.40 -4.92
CA ALA A 34 -11.42 15.92 -5.73
C ALA A 34 -10.76 14.71 -5.06
N TYR A 35 -10.50 13.65 -5.84
CA TYR A 35 -9.65 12.56 -5.38
C TYR A 35 -8.17 12.93 -5.58
N MET A 36 -7.39 12.89 -4.49
CA MET A 36 -6.00 13.36 -4.47
C MET A 36 -4.96 12.23 -4.59
N GLY A 37 -5.39 10.98 -4.71
CA GLY A 37 -4.50 9.83 -4.74
C GLY A 37 -4.18 9.25 -3.36
N GLU A 38 -3.05 8.58 -3.26
CA GLU A 38 -2.58 7.97 -2.01
C GLU A 38 -1.82 8.97 -1.14
N LYS A 39 -2.06 8.90 0.16
CA LYS A 39 -1.37 9.66 1.20
C LYS A 39 -0.90 8.72 2.29
N ASP A 40 0.30 9.00 2.77
CA ASP A 40 0.89 8.29 3.89
C ASP A 40 0.15 8.63 5.18
N ALA A 41 -0.19 7.60 5.95
CA ALA A 41 -0.89 7.70 7.21
C ALA A 41 -0.13 6.98 8.32
N GLY A 42 -0.26 7.48 9.54
CA GLY A 42 0.35 6.91 10.73
C GLY A 42 1.81 7.27 10.91
N THR A 43 2.46 6.56 11.83
CA THR A 43 3.86 6.78 12.17
C THR A 43 4.77 6.13 11.11
N VAL A 44 5.76 6.91 10.65
CA VAL A 44 6.77 6.45 9.70
C VAL A 44 8.13 6.44 10.39
N ASP A 45 8.66 5.25 10.61
CA ASP A 45 10.03 5.02 11.07
C ASP A 45 10.78 4.16 10.05
N MET A 46 11.40 4.81 9.07
CA MET A 46 12.08 4.12 7.98
C MET A 46 13.45 3.60 8.43
N GLN A 47 13.62 2.29 8.33
CA GLN A 47 14.87 1.60 8.63
C GLN A 47 15.30 0.76 7.42
N THR A 48 16.61 0.56 7.30
CA THR A 48 17.20 -0.31 6.28
C THR A 48 17.86 -1.49 6.97
N GLU A 49 17.47 -2.70 6.59
CA GLU A 49 18.03 -3.95 7.10
C GLU A 49 18.55 -4.80 5.94
N GLU A 50 19.63 -5.55 6.21
CA GLU A 50 20.28 -6.41 5.23
C GLU A 50 20.06 -7.88 5.62
N PHE A 51 19.59 -8.67 4.67
CA PHE A 51 19.39 -10.11 4.81
C PHE A 51 20.28 -10.83 3.81
N GLU A 52 20.99 -11.86 4.26
CA GLU A 52 21.89 -12.64 3.41
C GLU A 52 21.45 -14.11 3.38
N CYS A 53 21.45 -14.70 2.19
CA CYS A 53 21.43 -16.16 2.03
C CYS A 53 22.57 -16.63 1.15
N ALA A 54 23.24 -17.69 1.61
CA ALA A 54 24.14 -18.47 0.80
C ALA A 54 23.35 -19.59 0.10
N PHE A 55 23.67 -19.84 -1.17
CA PHE A 55 23.11 -20.92 -1.96
C PHE A 55 24.23 -21.73 -2.60
N GLU A 56 23.91 -22.94 -3.05
CA GLU A 56 24.83 -23.79 -3.81
C GLU A 56 24.44 -23.76 -5.29
N PRO A 57 25.35 -23.44 -6.21
CA PRO A 57 25.07 -23.52 -7.64
C PRO A 57 24.72 -24.95 -8.04
N ARG A 58 23.50 -25.16 -8.54
CA ARG A 58 23.00 -26.44 -9.07
C ARG A 58 22.63 -26.27 -10.55
N GLU A 59 22.32 -27.37 -11.24
CA GLU A 59 21.75 -27.30 -12.60
C GLU A 59 20.44 -26.51 -12.63
N GLU A 60 19.64 -26.63 -11.56
CA GLU A 60 18.45 -25.82 -11.35
C GLU A 60 18.83 -24.45 -10.77
N LYS A 61 18.34 -23.39 -11.41
CA LYS A 61 18.57 -22.01 -10.97
C LYS A 61 17.73 -21.69 -9.74
N LEU A 62 18.33 -21.02 -8.76
CA LEU A 62 17.61 -20.53 -7.57
C LEU A 62 16.57 -19.48 -7.97
N ALA A 63 15.31 -19.67 -7.59
CA ALA A 63 14.25 -18.72 -7.87
C ALA A 63 14.26 -17.58 -6.84
N VAL A 64 14.60 -16.36 -7.28
CA VAL A 64 14.57 -15.19 -6.41
C VAL A 64 13.29 -14.42 -6.65
N TYR A 65 12.47 -14.33 -5.60
CA TYR A 65 11.18 -13.66 -5.62
C TYR A 65 11.27 -12.31 -4.93
N ASN A 66 10.66 -11.32 -5.55
CA ASN A 66 10.26 -10.11 -4.85
C ASN A 66 8.80 -10.27 -4.40
N HIS A 67 8.56 -10.80 -3.20
CA HIS A 67 7.20 -10.96 -2.70
C HIS A 67 6.69 -9.63 -2.12
N TYR A 68 6.50 -8.66 -3.00
CA TYR A 68 5.81 -7.43 -2.69
C TYR A 68 4.70 -7.23 -3.73
N GLY A 69 3.50 -6.89 -3.27
CA GLY A 69 2.32 -6.71 -4.14
C GLY A 69 2.55 -5.70 -5.27
N SER A 70 1.53 -5.48 -6.11
CA SER A 70 1.58 -4.78 -7.42
C SER A 70 2.11 -3.33 -7.47
N HIS A 71 2.77 -2.83 -6.43
CA HIS A 71 3.49 -1.55 -6.38
C HIS A 71 4.98 -1.80 -6.06
N SER A 72 5.75 -2.35 -6.99
CA SER A 72 7.21 -2.25 -6.95
C SER A 72 7.67 -1.18 -7.95
N GLY A 73 8.02 -0.02 -7.40
CA GLY A 73 8.95 0.90 -8.06
C GLY A 73 10.33 0.23 -8.11
N GLN A 74 10.95 0.29 -9.28
CA GLN A 74 12.38 -0.01 -9.53
C GLN A 74 12.95 -1.21 -8.77
N GLU A 75 12.58 -2.40 -9.23
CA GLU A 75 13.27 -3.65 -8.93
C GLU A 75 14.64 -3.66 -9.62
N GLU A 76 15.69 -3.28 -8.90
CA GLU A 76 17.04 -3.34 -9.43
C GLU A 76 17.76 -4.53 -8.78
N LEU A 77 17.88 -5.62 -9.55
CA LEU A 77 18.93 -6.61 -9.31
C LEU A 77 20.25 -5.87 -9.59
N VAL A 78 21.01 -5.60 -8.54
CA VAL A 78 22.28 -4.88 -8.63
C VAL A 78 23.41 -5.88 -8.52
N GLU A 79 24.20 -6.00 -9.58
CA GLU A 79 25.45 -6.74 -9.52
C GLU A 79 26.45 -5.97 -8.66
N SER A 80 26.90 -6.60 -7.57
CA SER A 80 27.91 -6.01 -6.68
C SER A 80 29.01 -7.02 -6.39
N PRO A 81 30.29 -6.70 -6.68
CA PRO A 81 31.41 -7.57 -6.34
C PRO A 81 31.67 -7.65 -4.83
N ASP A 82 31.01 -6.80 -4.02
CA ASP A 82 31.13 -6.81 -2.56
C ASP A 82 30.36 -7.97 -1.90
N VAL A 83 29.43 -8.59 -2.63
CA VAL A 83 28.69 -9.77 -2.15
C VAL A 83 29.54 -11.01 -2.44
N PRO A 84 29.73 -11.92 -1.46
CA PRO A 84 30.46 -13.17 -1.69
C PRO A 84 29.85 -13.98 -2.83
N GLU A 85 30.67 -14.79 -3.51
CA GLU A 85 30.17 -15.74 -4.50
C GLU A 85 29.13 -16.66 -3.86
N ASN A 86 28.08 -16.97 -4.64
CA ASN A 86 26.94 -17.80 -4.25
C ASN A 86 26.19 -17.27 -3.03
N THR A 87 26.19 -15.95 -2.84
CA THR A 87 25.42 -15.26 -1.81
C THR A 87 24.51 -14.22 -2.45
N ILE A 88 23.30 -14.08 -1.94
CA ILE A 88 22.37 -13.00 -2.29
C ILE A 88 22.18 -12.14 -1.05
N ARG A 89 22.31 -10.82 -1.22
CA ARG A 89 22.01 -9.84 -0.17
C ARG A 89 20.77 -9.05 -0.55
N PHE A 90 19.76 -9.09 0.30
CA PHE A 90 18.56 -8.26 0.19
C PHE A 90 18.72 -7.06 1.11
N GLN A 91 18.73 -5.85 0.55
CA GLN A 91 18.69 -4.62 1.31
C GLN A 91 17.27 -4.08 1.27
N VAL A 92 16.59 -4.11 2.42
CA VAL A 92 15.17 -3.79 2.55
C VAL A 92 15.02 -2.51 3.32
N THR A 93 14.40 -1.48 2.71
CA THR A 93 14.01 -0.25 3.40
C THR A 93 12.52 -0.30 3.72
N TYR A 94 12.18 -0.33 5.01
CA TYR A 94 10.82 -0.55 5.49
C TYR A 94 10.49 0.34 6.70
N ASN A 95 9.20 0.50 6.98
CA ASN A 95 8.71 1.18 8.16
C ASN A 95 8.68 0.24 9.37
N ALA A 96 9.65 0.38 10.27
CA ALA A 96 9.79 -0.44 11.48
C ALA A 96 8.68 -0.22 12.51
N ALA A 97 7.91 0.87 12.39
CA ALA A 97 6.70 1.06 13.18
C ALA A 97 5.51 0.21 12.66
N ALA A 98 5.55 -0.23 11.39
CA ALA A 98 4.44 -0.91 10.74
C ALA A 98 4.68 -2.40 10.52
N VAL A 99 5.85 -2.78 10.00
CA VAL A 99 6.12 -4.15 9.56
C VAL A 99 7.47 -4.64 10.03
N LYS A 100 7.60 -5.96 10.16
CA LYS A 100 8.87 -6.64 10.36
C LYS A 100 9.16 -7.55 9.17
N PRO A 101 10.16 -7.24 8.34
CA PRO A 101 10.59 -8.10 7.25
C PRO A 101 11.34 -9.32 7.78
N PHE A 102 11.30 -10.39 7.01
CA PHE A 102 12.07 -11.61 7.25
C PHE A 102 12.38 -12.30 5.92
N LEU A 103 13.49 -13.02 5.91
CA LEU A 103 13.91 -13.82 4.77
C LEU A 103 13.13 -15.14 4.76
N ASP A 104 12.41 -15.40 3.67
CA ASP A 104 11.86 -16.70 3.35
C ASP A 104 12.80 -17.38 2.37
N TYR A 105 13.50 -18.40 2.86
CA TYR A 105 14.48 -19.15 2.10
C TYR A 105 14.13 -20.63 2.15
N ALA A 106 13.69 -21.16 1.00
CA ALA A 106 13.60 -22.58 0.76
C ALA A 106 14.93 -23.05 0.16
N GLU A 107 15.67 -23.86 0.91
CA GLU A 107 17.05 -24.29 0.62
C GLU A 107 17.28 -24.62 -0.85
N ASN A 108 18.05 -23.76 -1.55
CA ASN A 108 18.40 -23.90 -2.96
C ASN A 108 17.21 -23.98 -3.95
N GLU A 109 15.98 -23.72 -3.50
CA GLU A 109 14.77 -23.70 -4.33
C GLU A 109 14.31 -22.26 -4.56
N SER A 110 14.16 -21.49 -3.47
CA SER A 110 13.71 -20.11 -3.56
C SER A 110 14.19 -19.21 -2.44
N ALA A 111 14.38 -17.93 -2.76
CA ALA A 111 14.70 -16.89 -1.78
C ALA A 111 13.83 -15.65 -2.04
N GLY A 112 13.24 -15.09 -0.99
CA GLY A 112 12.47 -13.86 -1.07
C GLY A 112 12.29 -13.17 0.27
N ILE A 113 11.94 -11.90 0.23
CA ILE A 113 11.59 -11.13 1.43
C ILE A 113 10.08 -11.16 1.61
N TYR A 114 9.67 -11.57 2.81
CA TYR A 114 8.30 -11.44 3.30
C TYR A 114 8.27 -10.47 4.48
N TYR A 115 7.08 -10.05 4.87
CA TYR A 115 6.91 -9.18 6.03
C TYR A 115 5.66 -9.54 6.80
N SER A 116 5.70 -9.24 8.10
CA SER A 116 4.57 -9.37 9.02
C SER A 116 4.20 -8.01 9.57
N TYR A 117 2.90 -7.76 9.79
CA TYR A 117 2.44 -6.55 10.46
C TYR A 117 2.75 -6.63 11.96
N ILE A 118 3.24 -5.53 12.53
CA ILE A 118 3.54 -5.41 13.96
C ILE A 118 2.28 -5.00 14.71
N GLY A 119 1.76 -5.91 15.55
CA GLY A 119 0.59 -5.66 16.38
C GLY A 119 -0.62 -5.24 15.54
N ASP A 120 -1.23 -4.11 15.90
CA ASP A 120 -2.42 -3.58 15.21
C ASP A 120 -2.07 -2.62 14.07
N SER A 121 -0.86 -2.68 13.50
CA SER A 121 -0.44 -1.78 12.41
C SER A 121 -1.22 -1.99 11.11
N SER A 122 -1.94 -3.11 10.98
CA SER A 122 -2.91 -3.36 9.90
C SER A 122 -4.35 -3.04 10.29
N ASP A 123 -4.60 -2.47 11.48
CA ASP A 123 -5.96 -2.09 11.91
C ASP A 123 -6.37 -0.77 11.24
N ASP A 124 -7.27 -0.89 10.26
CA ASP A 124 -7.81 0.23 9.49
C ASP A 124 -8.44 1.32 10.38
N PHE A 125 -9.07 0.94 11.50
CA PHE A 125 -9.69 1.90 12.41
C PHE A 125 -8.65 2.66 13.22
N LYS A 126 -7.58 1.98 13.66
CA LYS A 126 -6.46 2.64 14.32
C LYS A 126 -5.77 3.62 13.36
N ILE A 127 -5.49 3.21 12.13
CA ILE A 127 -4.91 4.08 11.09
C ILE A 127 -5.80 5.30 10.86
N PHE A 128 -7.11 5.10 10.74
CA PHE A 128 -8.08 6.18 10.63
C PHE A 128 -8.00 7.16 11.80
N MET A 129 -7.92 6.66 13.04
CA MET A 129 -7.82 7.50 14.23
C MET A 129 -6.49 8.27 14.32
N GLU A 130 -5.39 7.70 13.81
CA GLU A 130 -4.09 8.37 13.70
C GLU A 130 -4.10 9.48 12.65
N CYS A 131 -4.77 9.29 11.50
CA CYS A 131 -4.83 10.29 10.43
C CYS A 131 -6.09 11.17 10.44
N LYS A 132 -6.93 11.08 11.48
CA LYS A 132 -8.23 11.78 11.57
C LYS A 132 -8.13 13.28 11.29
N ASP A 133 -7.08 13.94 11.77
CA ASP A 133 -6.94 15.39 11.64
C ASP A 133 -6.62 15.76 10.18
N GLN A 134 -5.84 14.92 9.48
CA GLN A 134 -5.58 15.06 8.05
C GLN A 134 -6.84 14.77 7.23
N ILE A 135 -7.61 13.74 7.60
CA ILE A 135 -8.91 13.44 6.97
C ILE A 135 -9.87 14.63 7.11
N LEU A 136 -9.96 15.22 8.30
CA LEU A 136 -10.82 16.38 8.55
C LEU A 136 -10.34 17.62 7.79
N ALA A 137 -9.03 17.82 7.64
CA ALA A 137 -8.48 18.90 6.83
C ALA A 137 -8.81 18.71 5.34
N ASP A 138 -8.61 17.50 4.80
CA ASP A 138 -8.93 17.15 3.42
C ASP A 138 -10.43 17.31 3.15
N LEU A 139 -11.30 16.86 4.08
CA LEU A 139 -12.75 17.01 3.94
C LEU A 139 -13.19 18.49 3.91
N LYS A 140 -12.59 19.35 4.73
CA LYS A 140 -12.84 20.81 4.69
C LYS A 140 -12.44 21.42 3.35
N ASP A 141 -11.39 20.90 2.75
CA ASP A 141 -10.88 21.29 1.43
C ASP A 141 -11.61 20.63 0.26
N ARG A 142 -12.66 19.85 0.52
CA ARG A 142 -13.36 19.03 -0.49
C ARG A 142 -12.42 18.07 -1.22
N LYS A 143 -11.53 17.42 -0.47
CA LYS A 143 -10.58 16.44 -0.98
C LYS A 143 -10.83 15.09 -0.31
N ILE A 144 -10.64 14.03 -1.07
CA ILE A 144 -10.65 12.65 -0.59
C ILE A 144 -9.36 11.99 -1.05
N SER A 145 -8.73 11.23 -0.18
CA SER A 145 -7.48 10.53 -0.46
C SER A 145 -7.59 9.09 0.04
N THR A 146 -6.80 8.20 -0.53
CA THR A 146 -6.57 6.88 0.05
C THR A 146 -5.46 7.00 1.08
N TYR A 147 -5.74 6.66 2.33
CA TYR A 147 -4.80 6.74 3.44
C TYR A 147 -4.21 5.36 3.68
N ARG A 148 -2.89 5.23 3.55
CA ARG A 148 -2.18 3.95 3.74
C ARG A 148 -0.99 4.14 4.66
N THR A 149 -0.75 3.17 5.52
CA THR A 149 0.52 3.09 6.25
C THR A 149 1.62 2.68 5.29
N GLN A 150 2.72 3.43 5.26
CA GLN A 150 3.90 2.98 4.52
C GLN A 150 4.44 1.70 5.16
N THR A 151 4.58 0.64 4.36
CA THR A 151 5.12 -0.65 4.80
C THR A 151 6.55 -0.82 4.28
N ILE A 152 6.76 -1.34 3.08
CA ILE A 152 8.09 -1.42 2.45
C ILE A 152 8.19 -0.32 1.39
N LYS A 153 9.30 0.41 1.43
CA LYS A 153 9.60 1.48 0.47
C LYS A 153 10.43 0.97 -0.70
N GLU A 154 11.43 0.13 -0.42
CA GLU A 154 12.39 -0.32 -1.42
C GLU A 154 13.00 -1.67 -1.03
N ILE A 155 13.23 -2.54 -2.02
CA ILE A 155 14.00 -3.79 -1.86
C ILE A 155 15.05 -3.80 -2.97
N LYS A 156 16.33 -3.78 -2.59
CA LYS A 156 17.45 -3.98 -3.52
C LYS A 156 17.99 -5.38 -3.35
N ILE A 157 18.20 -6.08 -4.46
CA ILE A 157 18.74 -7.44 -4.46
C ILE A 157 20.14 -7.34 -5.04
N LEU A 158 21.14 -7.55 -4.18
CA LEU A 158 22.53 -7.53 -4.56
C LEU A 158 23.04 -8.96 -4.73
N VAL A 159 23.71 -9.21 -5.86
CA VAL A 159 24.30 -10.51 -6.18
C VAL A 159 25.70 -10.32 -6.75
N ASN A 160 26.59 -11.27 -6.48
CA ASN A 160 27.90 -11.31 -7.12
C ASN A 160 27.74 -11.55 -8.65
N PRO A 161 28.43 -10.79 -9.52
CA PRO A 161 28.40 -10.99 -10.97
C PRO A 161 28.64 -12.44 -11.42
N SER A 162 29.54 -13.16 -10.73
CA SER A 162 29.88 -14.57 -11.03
C SER A 162 28.73 -15.54 -10.75
N SER A 163 27.74 -15.14 -9.95
CA SER A 163 26.64 -16.00 -9.48
C SER A 163 25.28 -15.60 -10.05
N VAL A 164 25.20 -14.51 -10.84
CA VAL A 164 23.97 -14.03 -11.49
C VAL A 164 23.36 -15.11 -12.38
N ASP A 165 24.18 -15.84 -13.13
CA ASP A 165 23.72 -16.87 -14.08
C ASP A 165 23.05 -18.06 -13.39
N SER A 166 23.38 -18.31 -12.13
CA SER A 166 22.80 -19.38 -11.30
C SER A 166 21.46 -19.01 -10.68
N ILE A 167 20.98 -17.78 -10.92
CA ILE A 167 19.73 -17.27 -10.35
C ILE A 167 18.69 -17.06 -11.45
N ARG A 168 17.44 -17.31 -11.11
CA ARG A 168 16.27 -16.95 -11.90
C ARG A 168 15.45 -15.93 -11.12
N PHE A 169 15.46 -14.69 -11.58
CA PHE A 169 14.59 -13.66 -11.02
C PHE A 169 13.14 -13.89 -11.47
N VAL A 170 12.21 -13.94 -10.52
CA VAL A 170 10.78 -14.13 -10.78
C VAL A 170 10.04 -12.85 -10.39
N ARG A 171 9.39 -12.25 -11.40
CA ARG A 171 8.51 -11.08 -11.27
C ARG A 171 7.05 -11.51 -11.12
#